data_AF-A0A9E2PXN7-F1
#
_entry.id   AF-A0A9E2PXN7-F1
#
_cell.length_a   1.000
_cell.length_b   1.000
_cell.length_c   1.000
_cell.angle_alpha   90.00
_cell.angle_beta   90.00
_cell.angle_gamma   90.00
#
_symmetry.space_group_name_H-M   'P 1'
#
loop_
_entity.id
_entity.type
_entity.pdbx_description
1 polymer ?
#
loop_
_entity_poly.entity_id
_entity_poly.type
_entity_poly.pdbx_seq_one_letter_code
_entity_poly.pdbx_strand_id
1 'polypeptide(L)' 'MRFSAPLIPARFLERRQRFLALVELPDGRRVWVHVPISGALTGCAATWSI' A
#
# COMPACT_ATOMS: atom_id res chain seq x y z
N MET A 1 -16.73 -9.59 4.02
CA MET A 1 -16.42 -8.82 2.80
C MET A 1 -16.46 -9.76 1.59
N ARG A 2 -16.90 -9.30 0.42
CA ARG A 2 -16.90 -10.07 -0.83
C ARG A 2 -16.16 -9.24 -1.88
N PHE A 3 -15.05 -9.75 -2.40
CA PHE A 3 -14.31 -9.14 -3.50
C PHE A 3 -14.65 -9.91 -4.79
N SER A 4 -14.76 -9.19 -5.92
CA SER A 4 -15.05 -9.81 -7.23
C SER A 4 -13.91 -10.70 -7.74
N ALA A 5 -12.71 -10.52 -7.20
CA ALA A 5 -11.52 -11.33 -7.43
C ALA A 5 -10.71 -11.48 -6.14
N PRO A 6 -9.82 -12.49 -6.05
CA PRO A 6 -8.88 -12.61 -4.95
C PRO A 6 -7.98 -11.36 -4.83
N LEU A 7 -7.63 -11.00 -3.60
CA LEU A 7 -6.67 -9.93 -3.35
C LEU A 7 -5.26 -10.38 -3.75
N ILE A 8 -4.48 -9.44 -4.28
CA ILE A 8 -3.08 -9.68 -4.65
C ILE A 8 -2.21 -9.26 -3.46
N PRO A 9 -1.39 -10.16 -2.89
CA PRO A 9 -0.46 -9.80 -1.82
C PRO A 9 0.66 -8.91 -2.37
N ALA A 10 1.12 -7.95 -1.58
CA ALA A 10 2.24 -7.09 -1.92
C ALA A 10 2.98 -6.64 -0.65
N ARG A 11 4.29 -6.37 -0.79
CA ARG A 11 5.11 -5.84 0.30
C ARG A 11 5.10 -4.31 0.23
N PHE A 12 4.71 -3.67 1.32
CA PHE A 12 4.76 -2.20 1.45
C PHE A 12 6.22 -1.70 1.44
N LEU A 13 6.50 -0.65 0.66
CA LEU A 13 7.81 0.00 0.60
C LEU A 13 7.78 1.39 1.22
N GLU A 14 6.97 2.28 0.67
CA GLU A 14 6.85 3.67 1.11
C GLU A 14 5.48 4.25 0.77
N ARG A 15 5.09 5.32 1.47
CA ARG A 15 3.88 6.10 1.19
C ARG A 15 4.29 7.51 0.79
N ARG A 16 3.68 8.04 -0.28
CA ARG A 16 3.87 9.40 -0.77
C ARG A 16 2.54 10.13 -0.90
N GLN A 17 2.60 11.45 -0.73
CA GLN A 17 1.51 12.38 -1.05
C GLN A 17 0.13 11.93 -0.56
N ARG A 18 0.09 11.30 0.63
CA ARG A 18 -1.09 10.79 1.32
C ARG A 18 -1.81 9.63 0.60
N PHE A 19 -2.08 9.67 -0.69
CA PHE A 19 -2.95 8.67 -1.34
C PHE A 19 -2.22 7.65 -2.21
N LEU A 20 -0.89 7.63 -2.17
CA LEU A 20 -0.07 6.72 -2.96
C LEU A 20 0.87 5.90 -2.08
N ALA A 21 0.93 4.61 -2.32
CA ALA A 21 1.93 3.73 -1.75
C ALA A 21 2.68 3.00 -2.87
N LEU A 22 4.00 2.90 -2.71
CA LEU A 22 4.81 2.02 -3.53
C LEU A 22 4.82 0.64 -2.87
N VAL A 23 4.49 -0.38 -3.65
CA VAL A 23 4.50 -1.77 -3.19
C VAL A 23 5.28 -2.65 -4.16
N GLU A 24 5.80 -3.76 -3.65
CA GLU A 24 6.45 -4.80 -4.44
C GLU A 24 5.55 -6.03 -4.54
N LEU A 25 5.27 -6.48 -5.76
CA LEU A 25 4.50 -7.68 -6.06
C LEU A 25 5.36 -8.94 -5.92
N PRO A 26 4.77 -10.15 -5.84
CA PRO A 26 5.53 -11.40 -5.71
C PRO A 26 6.48 -11.69 -6.87
N ASP A 27 6.24 -11.11 -8.04
CA ASP A 27 7.10 -11.20 -9.22
C ASP A 27 8.22 -10.16 -9.25
N GLY A 28 8.39 -9.38 -8.17
CA GLY A 28 9.41 -8.35 -8.03
C GLY A 28 9.07 -7.00 -8.68
N ARG A 29 7.93 -6.87 -9.36
CA ARG A 29 7.51 -5.58 -9.92
C ARG A 29 7.15 -4.60 -8.82
N ARG A 30 7.58 -3.35 -8.98
CA ARG A 30 7.22 -2.24 -8.10
C ARG A 30 6.14 -1.39 -8.75
N VAL A 31 5.03 -1.20 -8.05
CA VAL A 31 3.85 -0.49 -8.56
C VAL A 31 3.33 0.52 -7.56
N TRP A 32 2.80 1.62 -8.08
CA TRP A 32 2.07 2.61 -7.27
C TRP A 32 0.62 2.19 -7.13
N VAL A 33 0.13 2.14 -5.89
CA VAL A 33 -1.25 1.80 -5.57
C VAL A 33 -1.93 2.91 -4.79
N HIS A 34 -3.25 3.02 -4.97
CA HIS A 34 -4.05 3.97 -4.22
C HIS A 34 -4.17 3.53 -2.76
N VAL A 35 -4.03 4.49 -1.85
CA VAL A 35 -4.27 4.32 -0.41
C VAL A 35 -5.59 5.02 -0.07
N PRO A 36 -6.71 4.29 0.12
CA PRO A 36 -8.03 4.88 0.33
C PRO A 36 -8.25 5.30 1.80
N ILE A 37 -7.24 5.93 2.41
CA ILE A 37 -7.37 6.49 3.75
C ILE A 37 -6.68 7.85 3.85
N SER A 38 -7.42 8.84 4.33
CA SER A 38 -6.92 10.20 4.55
C SER A 38 -6.06 10.31 5.82
N GLY A 39 -6.16 9.35 6.74
CA GLY A 39 -5.41 9.33 8.00
C GLY A 39 -3.98 8.82 7.89
N ALA A 40 -3.29 8.87 9.03
CA ALA A 40 -1.86 8.58 9.18
C ALA A 40 -1.50 7.08 9.30
N LEU A 41 -2.36 6.13 8.90
CA LEU A 41 -2.09 4.66 8.95
C LEU A 41 -1.33 4.20 10.21
N THR A 42 -1.56 4.84 11.36
CA THR A 42 -0.82 4.57 12.59
C THR A 42 -1.11 3.14 13.02
N GLY A 43 -0.06 2.34 13.22
CA GLY A 43 -0.20 0.90 13.50
C GLY A 43 -0.43 0.00 12.27
N CYS A 44 -0.62 0.57 11.08
CA CYS A 44 -0.73 -0.19 9.82
C CYS A 44 0.53 -0.10 8.96
N ALA A 45 1.22 1.06 8.97
CA ALA A 45 2.47 1.27 8.26
C ALA A 45 3.60 1.50 9.28
N ALA A 46 4.63 0.64 9.23
CA ALA A 46 5.72 0.63 10.21
C ALA A 46 6.70 1.81 10.07
N THR A 47 6.73 2.46 8.91
CA THR A 47 7.67 3.56 8.65
C THR A 47 6.98 4.66 7.87
N TRP A 48 6.72 5.75 8.57
CA TRP A 48 6.43 7.03 7.97
C TRP A 48 7.75 7.76 7.79
N SER A 49 8.18 7.96 6.55
CA SER A 49 9.08 9.09 6.29
C SER A 49 8.21 10.33 6.25
N ILE A 50 8.51 11.27 7.16
CA ILE A 50 8.10 12.67 6.99
C ILE A 50 8.76 13.19 5.71
#